data_AF-A0A7R9MWU8-F1
#
_entry.id   AF-A0A7R9MWU8-F1
#
_cell.length_a   1.000
_cell.length_b   1.000
_cell.length_c   1.000
_cell.angle_alpha   90.00
_cell.angle_beta   90.00
_cell.angle_gamma   90.00
#
_symmetry.space_group_name_H-M   'P 1'
#
loop_
_entity.id
_entity.type
_entity.pdbx_description
1 polymer ?
#
loop_
_entity_poly.entity_id
_entity_poly.type
_entity_poly.pdbx_seq_one_letter_code
_entity_poly.pdbx_strand_id
1 'polypeptide(L)'
;MVKFLVEKGACIFATTLSDKETAAEKCEEDEEGFDGCSQYLYGIQEKLGILNSNQVYAAYDYESQNTDELSFKEGNVMTVIRR
;
A
#
# COMPACT_ATOMS: atom_id res chain seq x y z
N MET A 1 11.98 -7.16 -8.43
CA MET A 1 12.20 -6.85 -6.99
C MET A 1 10.93 -6.35 -6.32
N VAL A 2 10.34 -5.25 -6.79
CA VAL A 2 9.19 -4.59 -6.14
C VAL A 2 8.02 -5.52 -5.83
N LYS A 3 7.58 -6.33 -6.81
CA LYS A 3 6.51 -7.32 -6.61
C LYS A 3 6.74 -8.24 -5.39
N PHE A 4 7.97 -8.71 -5.21
CA PHE A 4 8.31 -9.56 -4.07
C PHE A 4 8.16 -8.82 -2.74
N LEU A 5 8.60 -7.56 -2.66
CA LEU A 5 8.43 -6.75 -1.44
C LEU A 5 6.95 -6.52 -1.12
N VAL A 6 6.13 -6.23 -2.12
CA VAL A 6 4.68 -6.09 -1.96
C VAL A 6 4.06 -7.38 -1.42
N GLU A 7 4.39 -8.53 -2.00
CA GLU A 7 3.93 -9.85 -1.55
C GLU A 7 4.44 -10.24 -0.16
N LYS A 8 5.45 -9.54 0.36
CA LYS A 8 6.03 -9.71 1.70
C LYS A 8 5.62 -8.61 2.69
N GLY A 9 4.63 -7.78 2.34
CA GLY A 9 4.02 -6.83 3.27
C GLY A 9 4.58 -5.41 3.21
N ALA A 10 5.17 -4.99 2.08
CA ALA A 10 5.59 -3.60 1.91
C ALA A 10 4.39 -2.62 2.01
N CYS A 11 4.59 -1.52 2.73
CA CYS A 11 3.61 -0.45 2.91
C CYS A 11 3.51 0.42 1.65
N ILE A 12 2.53 0.13 0.78
CA ILE A 12 2.36 0.75 -0.54
C ILE A 12 2.15 2.28 -0.48
N PHE A 13 1.52 2.78 0.57
CA PHE A 13 1.24 4.20 0.79
C PHE A 13 2.24 4.88 1.72
N ALA A 14 3.34 4.22 2.09
CA ALA A 14 4.41 4.88 2.82
C ALA A 14 5.02 5.97 1.94
N THR A 15 5.27 7.14 2.53
CA THR A 15 5.84 8.29 1.84
C THR A 15 7.17 8.71 2.46
N THR A 16 8.03 9.27 1.63
CA THR A 16 9.26 9.94 2.06
C THR A 16 8.95 11.15 2.95
N LEU A 17 9.87 11.49 3.85
CA LEU A 17 9.65 12.60 4.78
C LEU A 17 9.75 13.97 4.11
N SER A 18 10.66 14.12 3.15
CA SER A 18 11.05 15.37 2.50
C SER A 18 10.01 15.89 1.51
N ASP A 19 9.62 15.05 0.56
CA ASP A 19 8.82 15.39 -0.62
C ASP A 19 7.46 14.67 -0.65
N LYS A 20 7.19 13.81 0.34
CA LYS A 20 5.91 13.10 0.51
C LYS A 20 5.54 12.18 -0.65
N GLU A 21 6.55 11.68 -1.36
CA GLU A 21 6.39 10.77 -2.48
C GLU A 21 6.35 9.31 -2.02
N THR A 22 5.46 8.55 -2.64
CA THR A 22 5.33 7.10 -2.54
C THR A 22 6.39 6.38 -3.37
N ALA A 23 6.51 5.07 -3.19
CA ALA A 23 7.40 4.26 -4.02
C ALA A 23 7.07 4.33 -5.53
N ALA A 24 5.80 4.56 -5.90
CA ALA A 24 5.38 4.69 -7.29
C ALA A 24 5.93 5.98 -7.93
N GLU A 25 5.88 7.09 -7.19
CA GLU A 25 6.37 8.40 -7.62
C GLU A 25 7.91 8.46 -7.70
N LYS A 26 8.60 7.59 -6.96
CA LYS A 26 10.06 7.44 -7.00
C LYS A 26 10.58 6.56 -8.15
N CYS A 27 9.75 6.15 -9.11
CA CYS A 27 10.23 5.41 -10.28
C CYS A 27 10.91 6.38 -11.26
N GLU A 28 12.14 6.07 -11.68
CA GLU A 28 12.93 6.92 -12.59
C GLU A 28 12.48 6.75 -14.04
N GLU A 29 11.98 7.83 -14.68
CA GLU A 29 11.41 7.81 -16.04
C GLU A 29 12.44 7.45 -17.13
N ASP A 30 13.69 7.84 -16.93
CA ASP A 30 14.78 7.64 -17.90
C ASP A 30 15.45 6.26 -17.82
N GLU A 31 15.04 5.41 -16.85
CA GLU A 31 15.63 4.10 -16.61
C GLU A 31 14.84 2.95 -17.28
N GLU A 32 15.56 1.90 -17.69
CA GLU A 32 14.94 0.72 -18.30
C GLU A 32 14.01 0.03 -17.29
N GLY A 33 12.77 -0.24 -17.72
CA GLY A 33 11.77 -0.89 -16.89
C GLY A 33 10.90 0.04 -16.05
N PHE A 34 11.04 1.37 -16.22
CA PHE A 34 10.17 2.38 -15.64
C PHE A 34 8.69 2.01 -15.77
N ASP A 35 8.20 1.85 -17.01
CA ASP A 35 6.78 1.59 -17.30
C ASP A 35 6.25 0.37 -16.52
N GLY A 36 7.00 -0.74 -16.51
CA GLY A 36 6.56 -1.95 -15.83
C GLY A 36 6.55 -1.80 -14.30
N CYS A 37 7.51 -1.05 -13.75
CA CYS A 37 7.61 -0.81 -12.31
C CYS A 37 6.53 0.16 -11.82
N SER A 38 6.42 1.32 -12.46
CA SER A 38 5.49 2.38 -12.10
C SER A 38 4.04 1.91 -12.26
N GLN A 39 3.68 1.29 -13.40
CA GLN A 39 2.34 0.75 -13.63
C GLN A 39 1.96 -0.33 -12.62
N TYR A 40 2.90 -1.18 -12.20
CA TYR A 40 2.64 -2.16 -11.16
C TYR A 40 2.33 -1.47 -9.83
N LEU A 41 3.16 -0.51 -9.40
CA LEU A 41 2.99 0.17 -8.11
C LEU A 41 1.71 1.02 -8.06
N TYR A 42 1.46 1.86 -9.07
CA TYR A 42 0.20 2.60 -9.19
C TYR A 42 -0.99 1.66 -9.29
N GLY A 43 -0.88 0.57 -10.04
CA GLY A 43 -1.92 -0.44 -10.13
C GLY A 43 -2.26 -1.07 -8.78
N ILE A 44 -1.27 -1.32 -7.91
CA ILE A 44 -1.54 -1.81 -6.54
C ILE A 44 -2.16 -0.71 -5.67
N GLN A 45 -1.68 0.53 -5.72
CA GLN A 45 -2.30 1.67 -5.02
C GLN A 45 -3.79 1.81 -5.38
N GLU A 46 -4.10 1.75 -6.67
CA GLU A 46 -5.46 1.88 -7.18
C GLU A 46 -6.36 0.68 -6.84
N LYS A 47 -5.80 -0.49 -6.56
CA LYS A 47 -6.58 -1.74 -6.42
C LYS A 47 -6.55 -2.35 -5.02
N LEU A 48 -5.73 -1.84 -4.11
CA LEU A 48 -5.72 -2.27 -2.71
C LEU A 48 -7.09 -2.00 -2.08
N GLY A 49 -7.65 -3.00 -1.41
CA GLY A 49 -9.00 -2.96 -0.86
C GLY A 49 -10.13 -3.22 -1.86
N ILE A 50 -9.82 -3.54 -3.13
CA ILE A 50 -10.81 -3.86 -4.18
C ILE A 50 -10.53 -5.25 -4.77
N LEU A 51 -9.26 -5.58 -5.02
CA LEU A 51 -8.87 -6.92 -5.41
C LEU A 51 -8.76 -7.86 -4.20
N ASN A 52 -8.61 -9.16 -4.47
CA ASN A 52 -8.43 -10.20 -3.44
C ASN A 52 -9.59 -10.22 -2.43
N SER A 53 -10.83 -10.15 -2.91
CA SER A 53 -12.04 -10.11 -2.07
C SER A 53 -12.04 -8.95 -1.07
N ASN A 54 -11.47 -7.81 -1.47
CA ASN A 54 -11.30 -6.60 -0.66
C ASN A 54 -10.50 -6.81 0.64
N GLN A 55 -9.74 -7.91 0.75
CA GLN A 55 -8.96 -8.21 1.95
C GLN A 55 -7.65 -7.42 1.98
N VAL A 56 -7.35 -6.87 3.14
CA VAL A 56 -6.09 -6.16 3.44
C VAL A 56 -5.53 -6.64 4.77
N TYR A 57 -4.23 -6.42 4.97
CA TYR A 57 -3.52 -6.78 6.19
C TYR A 57 -3.03 -5.51 6.88
N ALA A 58 -3.19 -5.45 8.19
CA ALA A 58 -2.60 -4.39 9.00
C ALA A 58 -1.08 -4.55 9.06
N ALA A 59 -0.33 -3.57 8.57
CA ALA A 59 1.14 -3.57 8.66
C ALA A 59 1.66 -3.12 10.04
N TYR A 60 0.81 -2.47 10.83
CA TYR A 60 1.13 -1.97 12.17
C TYR A 60 -0.09 -2.08 13.08
N ASP A 61 0.16 -2.00 14.39
CA ASP A 61 -0.87 -1.74 15.38
C ASP A 61 -1.47 -0.35 15.20
N TYR A 62 -2.78 -0.24 15.43
CA TYR A 62 -3.48 1.03 15.50
C TYR A 62 -4.51 1.02 16.63
N GLU A 63 -4.46 2.06 17.46
CA GLU A 63 -5.43 2.30 18.52
C GLU A 63 -6.32 3.48 18.11
N SER A 64 -7.63 3.22 18.05
CA SER A 64 -8.66 4.19 17.66
C SER A 64 -8.62 5.41 18.57
N GLN A 65 -8.61 6.59 17.97
CA GLN A 65 -8.66 7.89 18.64
C GLN A 65 -10.09 8.45 18.65
N ASN A 66 -10.95 7.99 17.74
CA ASN A 66 -12.37 8.32 17.67
C ASN A 66 -13.26 7.08 17.75
N THR A 67 -14.54 7.26 18.09
CA THR A 67 -15.49 6.15 18.32
C THR A 67 -15.87 5.37 17.05
N ASP A 68 -15.65 5.96 15.87
CA ASP A 68 -15.92 5.40 14.55
C ASP A 68 -14.67 4.81 13.87
N GLU A 69 -13.52 4.86 14.54
CA GLU A 69 -12.28 4.24 14.08
C GLU A 69 -12.15 2.81 14.60
N LEU A 70 -11.69 1.90 13.74
CA LEU A 70 -11.43 0.52 14.11
C LEU A 70 -10.01 0.39 14.68
N SER A 71 -9.89 -0.05 15.94
CA SER A 71 -8.60 -0.53 16.49
C SER A 71 -8.23 -1.89 15.91
N PHE A 72 -6.96 -2.10 15.55
CA PHE A 72 -6.46 -3.37 15.03
C PHE A 72 -4.99 -3.60 15.39
N LYS A 73 -4.55 -4.86 15.26
CA LYS A 73 -3.16 -5.29 15.51
C LYS A 73 -2.44 -5.64 14.21
N GLU A 74 -1.12 -5.51 14.22
CA GLU A 74 -0.26 -5.97 13.13
C GLU A 74 -0.63 -7.41 12.72
N GLY A 75 -0.70 -7.66 11.41
CA GLY A 75 -1.06 -8.94 10.82
C GLY A 75 -2.56 -9.23 10.81
N ASN A 76 -3.41 -8.39 11.40
CA ASN A 76 -4.87 -8.57 11.31
C ASN A 76 -5.34 -8.49 9.85
N VAL A 77 -6.23 -9.40 9.48
CA VAL A 77 -6.91 -9.38 8.17
C VAL A 77 -8.22 -8.63 8.31
N MET A 78 -8.42 -7.65 7.43
CA MET A 78 -9.61 -6.81 7.40
C MET A 78 -10.20 -6.80 6.00
N THR A 79 -11.49 -6.49 5.88
CA THR A 79 -12.16 -6.33 4.59
C THR A 79 -12.58 -4.88 4.40
N VAL A 80 -12.16 -4.28 3.30
CA VAL A 80 -12.55 -2.91 2.95
C VAL A 80 -13.98 -2.95 2.39
N ILE A 81 -14.92 -2.31 3.11
CA ILE A 81 -16.33 -2.26 2.70
C ILE A 81 -16.55 -1.17 1.65
N ARG A 82 -15.84 -0.04 1.79
CA ARG A 82 -15.93 1.11 0.90
C ARG A 82 -14.59 1.85 0.88
N ARG A 83 -14.18 2.29 -0.31
CA ARG A 83 -13.02 3.16 -0.54
C ARG A 83 -13.49 4.50 -1.08
#